data_AF-A0A7C6YAD9-F1
#
_entry.id   AF-A0A7C6YAD9-F1
#
_cell.length_a   1.000
_cell.length_b   1.000
_cell.length_c   1.000
_cell.angle_alpha   90.00
_cell.angle_beta   90.00
_cell.angle_gamma   90.00
#
_symmetry.space_group_name_H-M   'P 1'
#
loop_
_entity.id
_entity.type
_entity.pdbx_description
1 polymer ?
#
loop_
_entity_poly.entity_id
_entity_poly.type
_entity_poly.pdbx_seq_one_letter_code
_entity_poly.pdbx_strand_id
1 'polypeptide(L)'
;MEILQKVSTKELSPGEAFSLLYGDAGKKTRFFYLRIFVKDSIFISLLVNTIFLLPFPLFLVKPIIKKILKEEDLSPELYNRLVACGKGTKILIKTKDAKIKIKLI
;
A
#
# COMPACT_ATOMS: atom_id res chain seq x y z
N MET A 1 24.68 -16.38 12.81
CA MET A 1 24.82 -15.94 14.22
C MET A 1 25.60 -14.63 14.40
N GLU A 2 26.13 -14.01 13.34
CA GLU A 2 27.04 -12.86 13.49
C GLU A 2 26.37 -11.54 13.91
N ILE A 3 25.13 -11.29 13.51
CA ILE A 3 24.48 -9.99 13.77
C ILE A 3 24.13 -9.81 15.25
N LEU A 4 23.67 -10.87 15.93
CA LEU A 4 23.35 -10.83 17.36
C LEU A 4 24.61 -10.69 18.23
N GLN A 5 25.74 -11.27 17.80
CA GLN A 5 27.03 -11.05 18.47
C GLN A 5 27.49 -9.60 18.34
N LYS A 6 27.34 -8.98 17.17
CA LYS A 6 27.70 -7.56 16.94
C LYS A 6 26.84 -6.57 17.74
N VAL A 7 25.58 -6.92 18.04
CA VAL A 7 24.74 -6.15 18.98
C VAL A 7 25.22 -6.32 20.42
N SER A 8 25.57 -7.56 20.80
CA SER A 8 26.11 -7.87 22.14
C SER A 8 27.43 -7.14 22.41
N THR A 9 28.31 -7.03 21.41
CA THR A 9 29.59 -6.31 21.50
C THR A 9 29.46 -4.79 21.32
N LYS A 10 28.24 -4.25 21.19
CA LYS A 10 27.94 -2.82 20.94
C LYS A 10 28.53 -2.25 19.64
N GLU A 11 28.99 -3.10 18.73
CA GLU A 11 29.50 -2.70 17.40
C GLU A 11 28.35 -2.28 16.45
N LEU A 12 27.14 -2.76 16.72
CA LEU A 12 25.92 -2.40 16.00
C LEU A 12 24.83 -2.01 16.99
N SER A 13 24.12 -0.90 16.72
CA SER A 13 22.93 -0.59 17.51
C SER A 13 21.80 -1.59 17.22
N PRO A 14 20.90 -1.85 18.18
CA PRO A 14 19.75 -2.72 17.95
C PRO A 14 18.89 -2.29 16.75
N GLY A 15 18.77 -0.98 16.50
CA GLY A 15 18.05 -0.43 15.36
C GLY A 15 18.73 -0.75 14.02
N GLU A 16 20.05 -0.59 13.94
CA GLU A 16 20.81 -0.91 12.72
C GLU A 16 20.84 -2.42 12.45
N ALA A 17 21.00 -3.24 13.49
CA ALA A 17 20.92 -4.69 13.37
C ALA A 17 19.55 -5.16 12.90
N PHE A 18 18.47 -4.52 13.37
CA PHE A 18 17.12 -4.79 12.91
C PHE A 18 16.96 -4.44 11.42
N SER A 19 17.42 -3.27 10.99
CA SER A 19 17.38 -2.87 9.57
C SER A 19 18.23 -3.76 8.67
N LEU A 20 19.37 -4.27 9.16
CA LEU A 20 20.21 -5.24 8.44
C LEU A 20 19.54 -6.61 8.28
N LEU A 21 18.79 -7.07 9.28
CA LEU A 21 18.10 -8.36 9.25
C LEU A 21 16.79 -8.33 8.46
N TYR A 22 16.05 -7.23 8.59
CA TYR A 22 14.66 -7.15 8.12
C TYR A 22 14.44 -6.09 7.02
N GLY A 23 15.49 -5.33 6.66
CA GLY A 23 15.42 -4.21 5.72
C GLY A 23 14.89 -2.92 6.35
N ASP A 24 14.90 -1.84 5.58
CA ASP A 24 14.32 -0.56 5.98
C ASP A 24 12.82 -0.69 6.25
N ALA A 25 12.35 -0.05 7.34
CA ALA A 25 10.93 0.08 7.61
C ALA A 25 10.23 0.74 6.41
N GLY A 26 9.17 0.10 5.91
CA GLY A 26 8.41 0.60 4.77
C GLY A 26 7.99 2.06 4.95
N LYS A 27 8.02 2.84 3.87
CA LYS A 27 7.69 4.27 3.95
C LYS A 27 6.18 4.48 4.06
N LYS A 28 5.80 5.55 4.76
CA LYS A 28 4.39 5.96 4.89
C LYS A 28 3.79 6.34 3.54
N THR A 29 2.65 5.75 3.22
CA THR A 29 1.82 6.11 2.06
C THR A 29 0.88 7.24 2.42
N ARG A 30 0.72 8.20 1.51
CA ARG A 30 -0.25 9.29 1.68
C ARG A 30 -1.27 9.32 0.56
N PHE A 31 -0.91 8.85 -0.62
CA PHE A 31 -1.77 8.87 -1.79
C PHE A 31 -1.82 7.49 -2.45
N PHE A 32 -2.86 7.26 -3.24
CA PHE A 32 -2.91 6.14 -4.17
C PHE A 32 -3.24 6.63 -5.56
N TYR A 33 -2.65 5.98 -6.56
CA TYR A 33 -2.99 6.15 -7.96
C TYR A 33 -3.83 4.95 -8.40
N LEU A 34 -4.93 5.22 -9.11
CA LEU A 34 -5.87 4.22 -9.59
C LEU A 34 -5.95 4.31 -11.12
N ARG A 35 -5.80 3.18 -11.79
CA ARG A 35 -6.05 3.08 -13.24
C ARG A 35 -6.94 1.89 -13.50
N ILE A 36 -8.07 2.11 -14.16
CA ILE A 36 -9.06 1.10 -14.49
C ILE A 36 -9.16 0.98 -16.01
N PHE A 37 -9.09 -0.25 -16.49
CA PHE A 37 -9.31 -0.60 -17.88
C PHE A 37 -10.46 -1.59 -17.95
N VAL A 38 -11.56 -1.19 -18.57
CA VAL A 38 -12.75 -2.03 -18.80
C VAL A 38 -12.68 -2.55 -20.23
N LYS A 39 -12.79 -3.88 -20.36
CA LYS A 39 -12.80 -4.57 -21.65
C LYS A 39 -14.03 -4.12 -22.44
N ASP A 40 -13.88 -3.96 -23.75
CA ASP A 40 -14.95 -3.58 -24.68
C ASP A 40 -15.62 -2.20 -24.42
N SER A 41 -15.03 -1.38 -23.54
CA SER A 41 -15.55 -0.05 -23.20
C SER A 41 -14.43 0.97 -22.98
N ILE A 42 -13.87 1.46 -24.09
CA ILE A 42 -12.78 2.46 -24.09
C ILE A 42 -13.25 3.78 -23.45
N PHE A 43 -14.48 4.22 -23.73
CA PHE A 43 -15.02 5.46 -23.16
C PHE A 43 -15.16 5.41 -21.65
N ILE A 44 -15.64 4.29 -21.09
CA ILE A 44 -15.74 4.11 -19.63
C ILE A 44 -14.34 4.15 -19.01
N SER A 45 -13.38 3.45 -19.64
CA SER A 45 -11.99 3.47 -19.20
C SER A 45 -11.41 4.89 -19.20
N LEU A 46 -11.66 5.67 -20.26
CA LEU A 46 -11.18 7.04 -20.38
C LEU A 46 -11.79 7.93 -19.29
N LEU A 47 -13.11 7.86 -19.10
CA LEU A 47 -13.83 8.67 -18.10
C LEU A 47 -13.30 8.40 -16.69
N VAL A 48 -13.24 7.13 -16.29
CA VAL A 48 -12.77 6.73 -14.96
C VAL A 48 -11.31 7.13 -14.76
N ASN A 49 -10.45 6.91 -15.74
CA ASN A 49 -9.04 7.31 -15.64
C ASN A 49 -8.84 8.83 -15.63
N THR A 50 -9.79 9.60 -16.17
CA THR A 50 -9.77 11.07 -16.11
C THR A 50 -10.09 11.55 -14.69
N ILE A 51 -11.09 10.95 -14.05
CA ILE A 51 -11.45 11.25 -12.64
C ILE A 51 -10.26 10.92 -11.71
N PHE A 52 -9.57 9.81 -11.97
CA PHE A 52 -8.42 9.35 -11.18
C PHE A 52 -7.06 9.72 -11.81
N LEU A 53 -7.00 10.80 -12.59
CA LEU A 53 -5.75 11.25 -13.23
C LEU A 53 -4.72 11.69 -12.17
N LEU A 54 -5.19 12.33 -11.10
CA LEU A 54 -4.38 12.79 -9.99
C LEU A 54 -4.32 11.73 -8.87
N PRO A 55 -3.19 11.60 -8.16
CA PRO A 55 -3.12 10.73 -6.99
C PRO A 55 -4.12 11.18 -5.92
N PHE A 56 -4.96 10.24 -5.48
CA PHE A 56 -6.00 10.51 -4.51
C PHE A 56 -5.47 10.34 -3.08
N PRO A 57 -5.70 11.29 -2.17
CA PRO A 57 -5.20 11.19 -0.81
C PRO A 57 -5.97 10.12 -0.01
N LEU A 58 -5.22 9.25 0.68
CA LEU A 58 -5.78 8.14 1.47
C LEU A 58 -6.67 8.61 2.63
N PHE A 59 -6.44 9.82 3.15
CA PHE A 59 -7.26 10.31 4.27
C PHE A 59 -8.72 10.55 3.88
N LEU A 60 -9.02 10.85 2.61
CA LEU A 60 -10.38 11.05 2.11
C LEU A 60 -11.17 9.74 2.04
N VAL A 61 -10.50 8.64 1.73
CA VAL A 61 -11.13 7.31 1.64
C VAL A 61 -11.15 6.55 2.97
N LYS A 62 -10.46 7.07 4.00
CA LYS A 62 -10.43 6.49 5.35
C LYS A 62 -11.80 6.12 5.94
N PRO A 63 -12.87 6.96 5.88
CA PRO A 63 -14.18 6.58 6.43
C PRO A 63 -14.79 5.40 5.67
N ILE A 64 -14.66 5.37 4.34
CA ILE A 64 -15.17 4.27 3.50
C ILE A 64 -14.43 2.98 3.82
N ILE A 65 -13.10 3.03 3.90
CA ILE A 65 -12.27 1.86 4.23
C ILE A 65 -12.62 1.33 5.63
N LYS A 66 -12.80 2.21 6.62
CA LYS A 66 -13.23 1.79 7.97
C LYS A 66 -14.58 1.08 7.96
N LYS A 67 -15.51 1.48 7.09
CA LYS A 67 -16.80 0.82 6.94
C LYS A 67 -16.61 -0.58 6.33
N ILE A 68 -15.86 -0.68 5.24
CA ILE A 68 -15.57 -1.96 4.57
C ILE A 68 -14.86 -2.94 5.52
N LEU A 69 -13.87 -2.48 6.30
CA LEU A 69 -13.18 -3.35 7.25
C LEU A 69 -14.12 -3.93 8.31
N LYS A 70 -15.15 -3.19 8.73
CA LYS A 70 -16.15 -3.71 9.66
C LYS A 70 -17.09 -4.71 9.01
N GLU A 71 -17.47 -4.47 7.75
CA GLU A 71 -18.36 -5.36 6.99
C GLU A 71 -17.67 -6.70 6.67
N GLU A 72 -16.36 -6.67 6.42
CA GLU A 72 -15.54 -7.85 6.09
C GLU A 72 -14.88 -8.50 7.31
N ASP A 73 -15.21 -8.07 8.54
CA ASP A 73 -14.60 -8.53 9.81
C ASP A 73 -13.05 -8.49 9.83
N LEU A 74 -12.49 -7.42 9.27
CA LEU A 74 -11.06 -7.18 9.18
C LEU A 74 -10.58 -6.20 10.26
N SER A 75 -9.42 -6.50 10.86
CA SER A 75 -8.82 -5.64 11.88
C SER A 75 -8.49 -4.24 11.33
N PRO A 76 -8.88 -3.16 12.04
CA PRO A 76 -8.47 -1.79 11.72
C PRO A 76 -6.94 -1.59 11.65
N GLU A 77 -6.17 -2.44 12.33
CA GLU A 77 -4.71 -2.39 12.30
C GLU A 77 -4.14 -2.68 10.92
N LEU A 78 -4.81 -3.49 10.10
CA LEU A 78 -4.37 -3.79 8.74
C LEU A 78 -4.26 -2.53 7.88
N TYR A 79 -5.26 -1.65 7.98
CA TYR A 79 -5.22 -0.37 7.30
C TYR A 79 -4.10 0.53 7.84
N ASN A 80 -3.93 0.59 9.16
CA ASN A 80 -2.87 1.41 9.77
C ASN A 80 -1.48 0.94 9.33
N ARG A 81 -1.24 -0.37 9.25
CA ARG A 81 0.01 -0.96 8.74
C ARG A 81 0.21 -0.67 7.26
N LEU A 82 -0.84 -0.79 6.44
CA LEU A 82 -0.79 -0.47 5.02
C LEU A 82 -0.48 1.01 4.78
N VAL A 83 -1.04 1.92 5.59
CA VAL A 83 -0.70 3.34 5.52
C VAL A 83 0.73 3.60 6.01
N ALA A 84 1.17 2.94 7.08
CA ALA A 84 2.49 3.15 7.67
C ALA A 84 3.63 2.67 6.78
N CYS A 85 3.46 1.54 6.09
CA CYS A 85 4.55 0.87 5.38
C CYS A 85 4.29 0.59 3.89
N GLY A 86 3.10 0.94 3.36
CA GLY A 86 2.67 0.49 2.03
C GLY A 86 3.23 1.27 0.84
N LYS A 87 4.13 2.25 1.02
CA LYS A 87 4.56 3.10 -0.09
C LYS A 87 5.36 2.27 -1.09
N GLY A 88 5.00 2.38 -2.37
CA GLY A 88 5.60 1.61 -3.45
C GLY A 88 4.83 0.31 -3.78
N THR A 89 3.87 -0.09 -2.96
CA THR A 89 3.01 -1.25 -3.24
C THR A 89 2.21 -1.03 -4.52
N LYS A 90 2.21 -2.06 -5.37
CA LYS A 90 1.43 -2.12 -6.61
C LYS A 90 0.47 -3.30 -6.54
N ILE A 91 -0.82 -3.03 -6.62
CA ILE A 91 -1.86 -4.06 -6.66
C ILE A 91 -2.40 -4.11 -8.08
N LEU A 92 -2.42 -5.31 -8.67
CA LEU A 92 -2.97 -5.55 -9.99
C LEU A 92 -4.09 -6.57 -9.88
N ILE A 93 -5.31 -6.14 -10.13
CA ILE A 93 -6.49 -6.99 -10.17
C ILE A 93 -6.84 -7.21 -11.64
N LYS A 94 -6.92 -8.48 -12.05
CA LYS A 94 -7.36 -8.89 -13.39
C LYS A 94 -8.62 -9.72 -13.26
N THR A 95 -9.70 -9.24 -13.86
CA THR A 95 -10.94 -10.00 -14.04
C THR A 95 -11.14 -10.25 -15.54
N LYS A 96 -12.19 -10.99 -15.92
CA LYS A 96 -12.54 -11.22 -17.33
C LYS A 96 -12.86 -9.91 -18.05
N ASP A 97 -13.46 -8.97 -17.33
CA ASP A 97 -14.07 -7.76 -17.90
C ASP A 97 -13.27 -6.50 -17.56
N ALA A 98 -12.33 -6.56 -16.62
CA ALA A 98 -11.57 -5.39 -16.21
C ALA A 98 -10.15 -5.69 -15.71
N LYS A 99 -9.29 -4.67 -15.80
CA LYS A 99 -7.96 -4.65 -15.22
C LYS A 99 -7.81 -3.38 -14.38
N ILE A 100 -7.63 -3.56 -13.08
CA ILE A 100 -7.47 -2.46 -12.11
C ILE A 100 -6.03 -2.46 -11.61
N LYS A 101 -5.38 -1.30 -11.69
CA LYS A 101 -4.04 -1.05 -11.16
C LYS A 101 -4.12 -0.02 -10.05
N ILE A 102 -3.65 -0.38 -8.87
CA ILE A 102 -3.53 0.52 -7.72
C ILE A 102 -2.04 0.65 -7.39
N LYS A 103 -1.55 1.88 -7.22
CA LYS A 103 -0.18 2.16 -6.78
C LYS A 103 -0.20 3.08 -5.57
N LEU A 104 0.39 2.64 -4.48
CA LEU A 104 0.54 3.42 -3.24
C LEU A 104 1.79 4.31 -3.33
N ILE A 105 1.65 5.62 -3.10
CA ILE A 105 2.74 6.61 -3.19
C ILE A 105 2.86 7.55 -1.97
#